data_AF-A0A4V6MCF8-F1
#
_entry.id   AF-A0A4V6MCF8-F1
#
_cell.length_a   1.000
_cell.length_b   1.000
_cell.length_c   1.000
_cell.angle_alpha   90.00
_cell.angle_beta   90.00
_cell.angle_gamma   90.00
#
_symmetry.space_group_name_H-M   'P 1'
#
loop_
_entity.id
_entity.type
_entity.pdbx_description
1 polymer ?
#
loop_
_entity_poly.entity_id
_entity_poly.type
_entity_poly.pdbx_seq_one_letter_code
_entity_poly.pdbx_strand_id
1 'polypeptide(L)'
;GGGGGGGGGGGGGGAGGGGGGGGGPGAPPAPPPRGGGGAPPPPPPPPPPARGPPPPPPDSGAPAGEAPAQTAAVSRRGLFGLLGAGAAGLAVGGAGGAAIAAAAVGAGGAAGSGGSDSGSVPFTGAHQAGIVTPAQDRLHFASFKLLRGVDRAALIELLTDWTEAAAALTRGEEIGVGGAVDGPPLAPPADTGEALGLHASNLTITFGFGRTLFETADGEDRFGIADRLPEEFVELPSFAFDLLDAATTGGDLCIQACADDPQVAVHAIRNLSRIAMGRARVAWSQLGFGRTSSTSVAQDTPRNLFGFKDGTANVMAEETRALAEHVWVADDHPQAWLRGGSYLVARKIAMTIETWDRASLDEQERIVGRTKGEGGPLSGGAEFDAPDFAAVSGDGEAAIANDAHLRLAHPDQNGGARMLRRGYNYVDGSNPLGQLGAGLFFISFQHDPATFVRVQQNLKSDSMNEYLRHVGSGLWAVPGGIAPGEHVGQALFTP
;
A
#
# COMPACT_ATOMS: atom_id res chain seq x y z
N GLY A 1 67.70 -41.99 20.62
CA GLY A 1 67.51 -40.65 21.21
C GLY A 1 66.06 -40.55 21.58
N GLY A 2 65.66 -40.24 22.82
CA GLY A 2 66.27 -39.28 23.73
C GLY A 2 65.93 -37.88 23.24
N GLY A 3 65.24 -37.00 23.95
CA GLY A 3 64.64 -37.01 25.28
C GLY A 3 63.60 -35.88 25.30
N GLY A 4 62.60 -35.92 26.15
CA GLY A 4 62.67 -35.35 27.49
C GLY A 4 61.81 -34.08 27.50
N GLY A 5 61.15 -33.65 28.57
CA GLY A 5 61.02 -34.09 29.97
C GLY A 5 59.92 -33.17 30.53
N GLY A 6 59.05 -33.65 31.41
CA GLY A 6 59.25 -33.59 32.86
C GLY A 6 58.47 -32.39 33.42
N GLY A 7 57.84 -32.40 34.59
CA GLY A 7 57.68 -33.35 35.70
C GLY A 7 56.66 -32.70 36.64
N GLY A 8 55.82 -33.46 37.36
CA GLY A 8 56.04 -33.83 38.76
C GLY A 8 55.27 -32.87 39.70
N GLY A 9 54.64 -33.25 40.80
CA GLY A 9 54.52 -34.51 41.52
C GLY A 9 54.10 -34.23 42.98
N GLY A 10 53.46 -35.21 43.64
CA GLY A 10 53.36 -35.38 45.12
C GLY A 10 52.29 -34.52 45.83
N GLY A 11 51.55 -34.99 46.83
CA GLY A 11 51.61 -36.23 47.63
C GLY A 11 51.42 -35.92 49.13
N GLY A 12 50.56 -36.67 49.83
CA GLY A 12 50.44 -36.75 51.31
C GLY A 12 49.53 -35.69 51.95
N GLY A 13 48.63 -35.96 52.91
CA GLY A 13 48.47 -37.09 53.82
C GLY A 13 48.87 -36.69 55.25
N GLY A 14 47.90 -36.62 56.17
CA GLY A 14 48.13 -36.85 57.61
C GLY A 14 47.90 -35.71 58.61
N ALA A 15 46.74 -35.78 59.29
CA ALA A 15 46.49 -35.65 60.74
C ALA A 15 47.18 -34.58 61.63
N GLY A 16 46.36 -33.93 62.49
CA GLY A 16 46.71 -33.74 63.91
C GLY A 16 46.41 -32.37 64.56
N GLY A 17 45.26 -32.26 65.24
CA GLY A 17 45.20 -31.92 66.68
C GLY A 17 45.26 -30.46 67.18
N GLY A 18 44.16 -30.05 67.85
CA GLY A 18 44.11 -29.08 68.97
C GLY A 18 44.03 -27.60 68.56
N GLY A 19 43.19 -26.74 69.12
CA GLY A 19 42.33 -26.75 70.29
C GLY A 19 42.18 -25.28 70.74
N GLY A 20 41.03 -24.90 71.28
CA GLY A 20 40.85 -23.59 71.93
C GLY A 20 39.67 -22.77 71.40
N GLY A 21 38.67 -22.57 72.27
CA GLY A 21 37.36 -22.03 71.95
C GLY A 21 37.22 -20.51 71.98
N GLY A 22 35.98 -20.07 71.77
CA GLY A 22 35.54 -18.67 71.91
C GLY A 22 34.18 -18.49 71.24
N GLY A 23 33.12 -18.43 72.03
CA GLY A 23 31.73 -18.49 71.60
C GLY A 23 31.15 -17.23 70.95
N GLY A 24 30.00 -17.44 70.29
CA GLY A 24 29.05 -16.42 69.83
C GLY A 24 27.85 -17.12 69.17
N PRO A 25 26.60 -16.80 69.54
CA PRO A 25 25.43 -17.63 69.24
C PRO A 25 24.99 -17.55 67.77
N GLY A 26 24.52 -18.69 67.25
CA GLY A 26 24.02 -18.85 65.90
C GLY A 26 22.79 -18.01 65.60
N ALA A 27 22.76 -17.44 64.39
CA ALA A 27 21.57 -16.85 63.81
C ALA A 27 20.55 -17.96 63.45
N PRO A 28 19.24 -17.75 63.69
CA PRO A 28 18.21 -18.74 63.37
C PRO A 28 17.98 -18.85 61.85
N PRO A 29 17.49 -20.01 61.36
CA PRO A 29 17.17 -20.21 59.96
C PRO A 29 15.98 -19.35 59.51
N ALA A 30 16.04 -18.90 58.26
CA ALA A 30 15.03 -18.05 57.64
C ALA A 30 13.66 -18.75 57.51
N PRO A 31 12.53 -18.05 57.74
CA PRO A 31 11.20 -18.62 57.62
C PRO A 31 10.76 -18.79 56.15
N PRO A 32 9.84 -19.75 55.86
CA PRO A 32 9.33 -19.99 54.51
C PRO A 32 8.45 -18.84 53.99
N PRO A 33 8.29 -18.71 52.66
CA PRO A 33 7.58 -17.58 52.05
C PRO A 33 6.10 -17.57 52.44
N ARG A 34 5.64 -16.40 52.91
CA ARG A 34 4.24 -16.14 53.23
C ARG A 34 3.43 -16.02 51.94
N GLY A 35 2.30 -16.74 51.89
CA GLY A 35 1.32 -16.61 50.82
C GLY A 35 0.81 -15.18 50.67
N GLY A 36 0.84 -14.67 49.44
CA GLY A 36 0.26 -13.39 49.07
C GLY A 36 -1.26 -13.46 49.16
N GLY A 37 -1.83 -12.90 50.23
CA GLY A 37 -3.23 -12.54 50.29
C GLY A 37 -3.50 -11.43 49.28
N GLY A 38 -4.34 -11.70 48.29
CA GLY A 38 -4.79 -10.71 47.32
C GLY A 38 -5.56 -9.58 48.02
N ALA A 39 -5.21 -8.34 47.69
CA ALA A 39 -6.04 -7.19 47.99
C ALA A 39 -7.35 -7.32 47.19
N PRO A 40 -8.53 -7.02 47.77
CA PRO A 40 -9.77 -6.97 47.00
C PRO A 40 -9.71 -5.84 45.96
N PRO A 41 -10.34 -6.01 44.78
CA PRO A 41 -10.37 -4.99 43.75
C PRO A 41 -11.09 -3.71 44.25
N PRO A 42 -10.70 -2.53 43.74
CA PRO A 42 -11.39 -1.28 44.09
C PRO A 42 -12.85 -1.31 43.63
N PRO A 43 -13.76 -0.62 44.32
CA PRO A 43 -15.15 -0.52 43.91
C PRO A 43 -15.28 0.21 42.55
N PRO A 44 -16.32 -0.10 41.75
CA PRO A 44 -16.56 0.58 40.48
C PRO A 44 -16.87 2.07 40.71
N PRO A 45 -16.55 2.94 39.72
CA PRO A 45 -16.86 4.36 39.80
C PRO A 45 -18.38 4.59 39.85
N PRO A 46 -18.85 5.68 40.49
CA PRO A 46 -20.26 6.02 40.54
C PRO A 46 -20.80 6.32 39.12
N PRO A 47 -22.09 6.04 38.85
CA PRO A 47 -22.71 6.38 37.57
C PRO A 47 -22.73 7.91 37.36
N PRO A 48 -22.66 8.37 36.10
CA PRO A 48 -22.76 9.80 35.80
C PRO A 48 -24.12 10.36 36.23
N PRO A 49 -24.20 11.64 36.65
CA PRO A 49 -25.46 12.26 37.03
C PRO A 49 -26.44 12.27 35.86
N ALA A 50 -27.71 12.00 36.15
CA ALA A 50 -28.80 12.04 35.17
C ALA A 50 -28.86 13.42 34.50
N ARG A 51 -28.87 13.45 33.16
CA ARG A 51 -29.09 14.67 32.38
C ARG A 51 -30.49 15.20 32.70
N GLY A 52 -30.56 16.42 33.23
CA GLY A 52 -31.80 17.17 33.38
C GLY A 52 -32.46 17.47 32.03
N PRO A 53 -33.76 17.77 32.01
CA PRO A 53 -34.50 18.03 30.78
C PRO A 53 -34.00 19.30 30.07
N PRO A 54 -34.07 19.35 28.72
CA PRO A 54 -33.64 20.51 27.95
C PRO A 54 -34.52 21.75 28.21
N PRO A 55 -33.96 22.96 28.15
CA PRO A 55 -34.71 24.20 28.35
C PRO A 55 -35.67 24.47 27.17
N PRO A 56 -36.82 25.14 27.43
CA PRO A 56 -37.77 25.51 26.38
C PRO A 56 -37.23 26.63 25.47
N PRO A 57 -37.70 26.71 24.21
CA PRO A 57 -37.28 27.74 23.26
C PRO A 57 -37.81 29.14 23.67
N PRO A 58 -37.06 30.23 23.40
CA PRO A 58 -37.48 31.57 23.77
C PRO A 58 -38.52 32.16 22.80
N ASP A 59 -39.50 32.84 23.41
CA ASP A 59 -40.57 33.61 22.76
C ASP A 59 -40.04 34.79 21.92
N SER A 60 -40.63 34.95 20.74
CA SER A 60 -40.47 36.11 19.87
C SER A 60 -41.41 37.24 20.28
N GLY A 61 -40.84 38.33 20.81
CA GLY A 61 -41.50 39.62 21.00
C GLY A 61 -40.78 40.74 20.23
N ALA A 62 -41.53 41.48 19.42
CA ALA A 62 -41.11 42.76 18.81
C ALA A 62 -41.25 43.91 19.85
N PRO A 63 -40.63 45.11 19.65
CA PRO A 63 -41.19 46.11 18.74
C PRO A 63 -40.15 47.01 18.00
N ALA A 64 -40.72 47.97 17.25
CA ALA A 64 -40.18 48.81 16.17
C ALA A 64 -39.31 50.04 16.57
N GLY A 65 -38.61 50.62 15.57
CA GLY A 65 -38.18 52.04 15.57
C GLY A 65 -37.01 52.42 14.64
N GLU A 66 -37.34 53.06 13.51
CA GLU A 66 -36.61 54.07 12.68
C GLU A 66 -35.18 53.86 12.06
N ALA A 67 -35.05 54.33 10.82
CA ALA A 67 -33.86 54.39 9.93
C ALA A 67 -33.36 55.86 9.77
N PRO A 68 -32.40 56.25 8.89
CA PRO A 68 -31.48 55.48 8.01
C PRO A 68 -30.01 55.99 7.97
N ALA A 69 -29.06 55.18 7.45
CA ALA A 69 -27.86 55.68 6.74
C ALA A 69 -27.19 54.56 5.92
N GLN A 70 -26.73 54.93 4.72
CA GLN A 70 -26.35 54.08 3.59
C GLN A 70 -24.90 53.56 3.68
N THR A 71 -24.63 52.31 3.28
CA THR A 71 -23.79 51.95 2.10
C THR A 71 -23.51 50.43 2.03
N ALA A 72 -23.73 49.90 0.82
CA ALA A 72 -23.27 48.66 0.19
C ALA A 72 -22.61 47.54 1.04
N ALA A 73 -23.31 46.40 1.18
CA ALA A 73 -22.73 45.06 1.14
C ALA A 73 -23.78 44.05 0.65
N VAL A 74 -23.56 43.45 -0.52
CA VAL A 74 -24.41 42.39 -1.08
C VAL A 74 -24.15 41.09 -0.31
N SER A 75 -25.15 40.66 0.46
CA SER A 75 -25.23 39.36 1.14
C SER A 75 -25.84 38.29 0.21
N ARG A 76 -25.43 37.03 0.42
CA ARG A 76 -25.66 35.83 -0.40
C ARG A 76 -27.12 35.32 -0.47
N ARG A 77 -28.11 36.20 -0.58
CA ARG A 77 -29.52 35.85 -0.85
C ARG A 77 -30.10 36.83 -1.87
N GLY A 78 -29.87 36.53 -3.15
CA GLY A 78 -30.35 37.34 -4.26
C GLY A 78 -30.33 36.57 -5.59
N LEU A 79 -30.66 35.27 -5.57
CA LEU A 79 -30.78 34.47 -6.80
C LEU A 79 -32.06 33.62 -6.87
N PHE A 80 -33.14 34.06 -6.22
CA PHE A 80 -34.45 33.49 -6.46
C PHE A 80 -35.48 34.60 -6.46
N GLY A 81 -35.78 35.14 -7.64
CA GLY A 81 -36.84 36.14 -7.79
C GLY A 81 -36.75 36.93 -9.09
N LEU A 82 -36.80 36.27 -10.25
CA LEU A 82 -37.15 36.94 -11.50
C LEU A 82 -37.55 35.97 -12.62
N LEU A 83 -38.67 35.27 -12.44
CA LEU A 83 -39.48 34.74 -13.55
C LEU A 83 -40.95 34.85 -13.15
N GLY A 84 -41.57 35.98 -13.51
CA GLY A 84 -42.96 36.25 -13.17
C GLY A 84 -43.48 37.51 -13.83
N ALA A 85 -43.57 37.54 -15.17
CA ALA A 85 -44.53 38.35 -15.92
C ALA A 85 -44.47 37.98 -17.41
N GLY A 86 -45.61 37.57 -17.99
CA GLY A 86 -45.80 37.58 -19.45
C GLY A 86 -46.53 36.38 -20.02
N ALA A 87 -47.83 36.23 -19.74
CA ALA A 87 -48.71 35.36 -20.50
C ALA A 87 -49.84 36.20 -21.10
N ALA A 88 -49.72 36.58 -22.38
CA ALA A 88 -50.82 36.97 -23.26
C ALA A 88 -50.32 37.08 -24.72
N GLY A 89 -50.81 36.21 -25.62
CA GLY A 89 -50.59 36.35 -27.06
C GLY A 89 -50.89 35.08 -27.86
N LEU A 90 -52.08 35.02 -28.46
CA LEU A 90 -52.57 33.94 -29.33
C LEU A 90 -52.07 34.07 -30.79
N ALA A 91 -51.92 32.91 -31.44
CA ALA A 91 -52.13 32.59 -32.86
C ALA A 91 -51.06 33.00 -33.92
N VAL A 92 -50.50 32.01 -34.62
CA VAL A 92 -50.69 31.69 -36.07
C VAL A 92 -49.50 30.85 -36.59
N GLY A 93 -49.80 29.61 -37.03
CA GLY A 93 -49.24 29.02 -38.27
C GLY A 93 -47.84 28.37 -38.27
N GLY A 94 -47.79 27.12 -38.73
CA GLY A 94 -46.71 26.64 -39.62
C GLY A 94 -45.56 25.85 -38.98
N ALA A 95 -45.30 24.68 -39.55
CA ALA A 95 -44.25 23.71 -39.23
C ALA A 95 -42.88 24.31 -38.88
N GLY A 96 -42.28 23.81 -37.79
CA GLY A 96 -40.87 23.99 -37.45
C GLY A 96 -40.67 24.45 -36.00
N GLY A 97 -40.16 23.58 -35.13
CA GLY A 97 -39.69 23.98 -33.79
C GLY A 97 -40.11 23.07 -32.63
N ALA A 98 -39.87 21.76 -32.73
CA ALA A 98 -39.73 20.89 -31.55
C ALA A 98 -38.23 20.59 -31.34
N ALA A 99 -37.44 21.64 -31.23
CA ALA A 99 -36.05 21.60 -30.79
C ALA A 99 -35.91 22.72 -29.75
N ILE A 100 -35.22 22.44 -28.64
CA ILE A 100 -34.99 23.30 -27.48
C ILE A 100 -36.11 23.25 -26.41
N ALA A 101 -36.39 22.04 -25.90
CA ALA A 101 -36.89 21.84 -24.53
C ALA A 101 -36.56 20.44 -23.98
N ALA A 102 -35.40 19.88 -24.35
CA ALA A 102 -34.86 18.63 -23.81
C ALA A 102 -33.36 18.75 -23.47
N ALA A 103 -32.87 19.97 -23.22
CA ALA A 103 -31.45 20.26 -22.99
C ALA A 103 -31.13 20.82 -21.58
N ALA A 104 -32.00 20.62 -20.59
CA ALA A 104 -31.74 21.14 -19.23
C ALA A 104 -32.11 20.19 -18.07
N VAL A 105 -32.38 18.90 -18.35
CA VAL A 105 -32.55 17.87 -17.30
C VAL A 105 -31.70 16.62 -17.60
N GLY A 106 -30.59 16.79 -18.32
CA GLY A 106 -29.70 15.70 -18.74
C GLY A 106 -28.23 16.11 -18.84
N ALA A 107 -27.78 17.03 -17.98
CA ALA A 107 -26.36 17.41 -17.88
C ALA A 107 -25.85 17.09 -16.48
N GLY A 108 -25.64 15.79 -16.24
CA GLY A 108 -25.18 15.25 -14.96
C GLY A 108 -25.15 13.73 -15.00
N GLY A 109 -24.38 13.17 -15.93
CA GLY A 109 -24.22 11.72 -16.07
C GLY A 109 -24.24 11.25 -17.52
N ALA A 110 -23.10 11.39 -18.21
CA ALA A 110 -22.69 10.52 -19.32
C ALA A 110 -21.32 10.99 -19.86
N ALA A 111 -20.27 10.35 -19.37
CA ALA A 111 -19.05 10.06 -20.11
C ALA A 111 -18.53 8.75 -19.53
N GLY A 112 -18.72 7.57 -20.12
CA GLY A 112 -19.55 7.18 -21.25
C GLY A 112 -19.96 5.71 -21.07
N SER A 113 -21.11 5.33 -21.64
CA SER A 113 -21.45 3.94 -21.91
C SER A 113 -21.52 3.77 -23.43
N GLY A 114 -20.68 2.88 -23.96
CA GLY A 114 -20.61 2.61 -25.39
C GLY A 114 -19.33 1.96 -25.87
N GLY A 115 -19.03 0.76 -25.37
CA GLY A 115 -17.97 -0.12 -25.87
C GLY A 115 -18.00 -1.44 -25.11
N SER A 116 -18.20 -2.54 -25.83
CA SER A 116 -18.24 -3.92 -25.30
C SER A 116 -16.86 -4.44 -24.93
N ASP A 117 -16.15 -3.75 -24.04
CA ASP A 117 -15.06 -4.35 -23.29
C ASP A 117 -15.55 -4.50 -21.85
N SER A 118 -15.66 -5.73 -21.37
CA SER A 118 -15.96 -6.09 -19.99
C SER A 118 -14.96 -5.49 -18.98
N GLY A 119 -13.94 -4.77 -19.46
CA GLY A 119 -12.78 -4.35 -18.68
C GLY A 119 -12.10 -5.58 -18.08
N SER A 120 -12.05 -6.72 -18.76
CA SER A 120 -11.38 -7.90 -18.22
C SER A 120 -9.92 -7.91 -18.65
N VAL A 121 -9.01 -8.05 -17.69
CA VAL A 121 -7.58 -8.25 -17.96
C VAL A 121 -7.28 -9.76 -17.87
N PRO A 122 -6.56 -10.37 -18.83
CA PRO A 122 -6.20 -11.78 -18.75
C PRO A 122 -5.45 -12.11 -17.46
N PHE A 123 -5.95 -13.12 -16.73
CA PHE A 123 -5.31 -13.61 -15.51
C PHE A 123 -4.11 -14.52 -15.79
N THR A 124 -4.19 -15.30 -16.87
CA THR A 124 -3.12 -16.21 -17.32
C THR A 124 -2.20 -15.51 -18.32
N GLY A 125 -0.94 -15.94 -18.36
CA GLY A 125 0.09 -15.33 -19.21
C GLY A 125 1.50 -15.75 -18.81
N ALA A 126 2.51 -15.24 -19.51
CA ALA A 126 3.93 -15.48 -19.17
C ALA A 126 4.38 -14.72 -17.92
N HIS A 127 3.74 -13.58 -17.64
CA HIS A 127 3.93 -12.78 -16.44
C HIS A 127 2.56 -12.60 -15.77
N GLN A 128 2.54 -12.45 -14.44
CA GLN A 128 1.30 -12.06 -13.77
C GLN A 128 0.84 -10.67 -14.21
N ALA A 129 -0.47 -10.50 -14.38
CA ALA A 129 -1.08 -9.19 -14.60
C ALA A 129 -0.92 -8.29 -13.35
N GLY A 130 -1.14 -6.99 -13.51
CA GLY A 130 -1.00 -6.00 -12.43
C GLY A 130 0.42 -5.50 -12.18
N ILE A 131 1.38 -5.90 -13.03
CA ILE A 131 2.75 -5.39 -13.04
C ILE A 131 2.89 -4.34 -14.16
N VAL A 132 2.97 -4.79 -15.41
CA VAL A 132 3.04 -3.91 -16.60
C VAL A 132 1.67 -3.54 -17.17
N THR A 133 0.59 -4.15 -16.66
CA THR A 133 -0.78 -3.72 -16.98
C THR A 133 -0.91 -2.21 -16.72
N PRO A 134 -1.55 -1.44 -17.63
CA PRO A 134 -1.87 -0.03 -17.38
C PRO A 134 -2.42 0.15 -15.97
N ALA A 135 -1.85 1.10 -15.23
CA ALA A 135 -2.17 1.28 -13.81
C ALA A 135 -3.64 1.68 -13.66
N GLN A 136 -4.43 0.84 -12.99
CA GLN A 136 -5.84 1.11 -12.69
C GLN A 136 -5.97 2.17 -11.60
N ASP A 137 -7.14 2.78 -11.47
CA ASP A 137 -7.34 3.91 -10.57
C ASP A 137 -7.34 3.55 -9.08
N ARG A 138 -7.70 2.31 -8.73
CA ARG A 138 -7.89 1.87 -7.33
C ARG A 138 -7.04 0.67 -6.99
N LEU A 139 -6.66 0.58 -5.72
CA LEU A 139 -5.89 -0.52 -5.13
C LEU A 139 -6.57 -0.98 -3.84
N HIS A 140 -6.61 -2.30 -3.66
CA HIS A 140 -6.64 -2.93 -2.34
C HIS A 140 -5.47 -3.92 -2.26
N PHE A 141 -4.46 -3.57 -1.47
CA PHE A 141 -3.34 -4.44 -1.16
C PHE A 141 -3.60 -5.16 0.15
N ALA A 142 -3.32 -6.45 0.23
CA ALA A 142 -3.38 -7.21 1.47
C ALA A 142 -2.16 -8.11 1.64
N SER A 143 -1.58 -8.05 2.84
CA SER A 143 -0.55 -8.96 3.29
C SER A 143 -1.17 -10.03 4.19
N PHE A 144 -0.73 -11.28 4.07
CA PHE A 144 -1.25 -12.42 4.80
C PHE A 144 -0.15 -13.12 5.58
N LYS A 145 -0.52 -13.71 6.72
CA LYS A 145 0.30 -14.66 7.47
C LYS A 145 -0.40 -16.01 7.51
N LEU A 146 0.33 -17.09 7.22
CA LEU A 146 -0.19 -18.44 7.36
C LEU A 146 -0.42 -18.74 8.84
N LEU A 147 -1.46 -19.54 9.11
CA LEU A 147 -1.74 -19.99 10.46
C LEU A 147 -0.74 -21.07 10.89
N ARG A 148 -0.54 -21.19 12.21
CA ARG A 148 0.27 -22.28 12.77
C ARG A 148 -0.40 -23.62 12.47
N GLY A 149 0.40 -24.62 12.10
CA GLY A 149 -0.08 -25.98 11.79
C GLY A 149 -0.59 -26.16 10.36
N VAL A 150 -0.54 -25.13 9.52
CA VAL A 150 -0.76 -25.28 8.08
C VAL A 150 0.45 -25.98 7.49
N ASP A 151 0.20 -27.07 6.78
CA ASP A 151 1.22 -27.84 6.09
C ASP A 151 1.31 -27.44 4.60
N ARG A 152 2.24 -28.09 3.90
CA ARG A 152 2.50 -27.86 2.47
C ARG A 152 1.27 -28.15 1.61
N ALA A 153 0.50 -29.19 1.94
CA ALA A 153 -0.68 -29.57 1.17
C ALA A 153 -1.77 -28.49 1.29
N ALA A 154 -2.05 -28.03 2.50
CA ALA A 154 -3.01 -26.95 2.75
C ALA A 154 -2.61 -25.61 2.13
N LEU A 155 -1.31 -25.32 2.02
CA LEU A 155 -0.80 -24.15 1.27
C LEU A 155 -1.07 -24.30 -0.24
N ILE A 156 -0.77 -25.45 -0.83
CA ILE A 156 -1.02 -25.70 -2.26
C ILE A 156 -2.53 -25.62 -2.55
N GLU A 157 -3.37 -26.18 -1.70
CA GLU A 157 -4.82 -26.07 -1.80
C GLU A 157 -5.29 -24.60 -1.73
N LEU A 158 -4.74 -23.80 -0.80
CA LEU A 158 -5.06 -22.37 -0.71
C LEU A 158 -4.72 -21.62 -2.00
N LEU A 159 -3.52 -21.85 -2.55
CA LEU A 159 -3.09 -21.20 -3.79
C LEU A 159 -3.93 -21.66 -4.99
N THR A 160 -4.37 -22.91 -5.00
CA THR A 160 -5.29 -23.47 -6.01
C THR A 160 -6.66 -22.79 -5.93
N ASP A 161 -7.27 -22.75 -4.73
CA ASP A 161 -8.56 -22.09 -4.51
C ASP A 161 -8.51 -20.60 -4.87
N TRP A 162 -7.42 -19.91 -4.49
CA TRP A 162 -7.21 -18.51 -4.85
C TRP A 162 -7.04 -18.30 -6.35
N THR A 163 -6.39 -19.23 -7.05
CA THR A 163 -6.24 -19.16 -8.52
C THR A 163 -7.59 -19.26 -9.21
N GLU A 164 -8.42 -20.23 -8.82
CA GLU A 164 -9.76 -20.42 -9.38
C GLU A 164 -10.63 -19.18 -9.16
N ALA A 165 -10.66 -18.68 -7.93
CA ALA A 165 -11.40 -17.48 -7.57
C ALA A 165 -10.89 -16.24 -8.32
N ALA A 166 -9.58 -16.01 -8.36
CA ALA A 166 -8.99 -14.85 -9.04
C ALA A 166 -9.25 -14.89 -10.55
N ALA A 167 -9.20 -16.06 -11.17
CA ALA A 167 -9.54 -16.22 -12.58
C ALA A 167 -11.00 -15.84 -12.88
N ALA A 168 -11.95 -16.24 -12.02
CA ALA A 168 -13.36 -15.84 -12.16
C ALA A 168 -13.55 -14.33 -11.95
N LEU A 169 -13.02 -13.79 -10.85
CA LEU A 169 -13.15 -12.38 -10.49
C LEU A 169 -12.63 -11.44 -11.58
N THR A 170 -11.47 -11.75 -12.17
CA THR A 170 -10.85 -10.93 -13.24
C THR A 170 -11.65 -10.92 -14.55
N ARG A 171 -12.58 -11.87 -14.72
CA ARG A 171 -13.58 -11.87 -15.80
C ARG A 171 -14.89 -11.18 -15.41
N GLY A 172 -15.00 -10.69 -14.18
CA GLY A 172 -16.23 -10.12 -13.63
C GLY A 172 -17.28 -11.17 -13.30
N GLU A 173 -16.85 -12.42 -13.13
CA GLU A 173 -17.71 -13.54 -12.73
C GLU A 173 -17.76 -13.66 -11.21
N GLU A 174 -18.86 -14.21 -10.70
CA GLU A 174 -18.99 -14.59 -9.29
C GLU A 174 -18.19 -15.86 -8.98
N ILE A 175 -17.75 -15.99 -7.74
CA ILE A 175 -17.00 -17.18 -7.29
C ILE A 175 -17.95 -18.34 -6.98
N GLY A 176 -17.60 -19.53 -7.47
CA GLY A 176 -18.21 -20.80 -7.09
C GLY A 176 -19.64 -21.02 -7.57
N VAL A 177 -20.15 -22.23 -7.35
CA VAL A 177 -21.48 -22.63 -7.83
C VAL A 177 -22.58 -21.87 -7.10
N GLY A 178 -23.47 -21.23 -7.86
CA GLY A 178 -24.59 -20.46 -7.33
C GLY A 178 -24.21 -19.05 -6.83
N GLY A 179 -22.93 -18.66 -6.94
CA GLY A 179 -22.46 -17.31 -6.63
C GLY A 179 -22.95 -16.78 -5.29
N ALA A 180 -23.48 -15.56 -5.31
CA ALA A 180 -23.99 -14.85 -4.16
C ALA A 180 -25.46 -15.19 -3.82
N VAL A 181 -26.28 -15.59 -4.81
CA VAL A 181 -27.75 -15.64 -4.66
C VAL A 181 -28.43 -16.93 -5.09
N ASP A 182 -27.80 -17.74 -5.94
CA ASP A 182 -28.41 -18.93 -6.58
C ASP A 182 -27.97 -20.27 -5.93
N GLY A 183 -27.30 -20.21 -4.78
CA GLY A 183 -26.90 -21.38 -3.99
C GLY A 183 -28.02 -21.96 -3.10
N PRO A 184 -27.76 -23.08 -2.39
CA PRO A 184 -28.71 -23.64 -1.43
C PRO A 184 -29.07 -22.63 -0.32
N PRO A 185 -30.37 -22.44 0.02
CA PRO A 185 -30.81 -21.35 0.90
C PRO A 185 -30.36 -21.47 2.36
N LEU A 186 -29.84 -22.63 2.76
CA LEU A 186 -29.33 -22.89 4.11
C LEU A 186 -27.80 -22.97 4.19
N ALA A 187 -27.10 -22.76 3.07
CA ALA A 187 -25.65 -22.70 3.03
C ALA A 187 -25.18 -21.24 2.95
N PRO A 188 -24.00 -20.89 3.49
CA PRO A 188 -23.34 -19.64 3.15
C PRO A 188 -23.13 -19.54 1.63
N PRO A 189 -23.31 -18.36 1.01
CA PRO A 189 -23.06 -18.18 -0.41
C PRO A 189 -21.57 -18.34 -0.74
N ALA A 190 -21.30 -18.71 -1.99
CA ALA A 190 -19.93 -18.91 -2.48
C ALA A 190 -19.22 -17.57 -2.77
N ASP A 191 -19.98 -16.55 -3.13
CA ASP A 191 -19.54 -15.16 -3.29
C ASP A 191 -20.23 -14.25 -2.27
N THR A 192 -19.56 -13.20 -1.78
CA THR A 192 -20.13 -12.26 -0.80
C THR A 192 -21.12 -11.25 -1.39
N GLY A 193 -21.18 -11.11 -2.72
CA GLY A 193 -22.26 -10.45 -3.45
C GLY A 193 -22.18 -8.93 -3.56
N GLU A 194 -21.23 -8.26 -2.91
CA GLU A 194 -21.15 -6.79 -3.00
C GLU A 194 -20.75 -6.29 -4.40
N ALA A 195 -20.18 -7.12 -5.28
CA ALA A 195 -19.88 -6.74 -6.66
C ALA A 195 -20.98 -7.11 -7.66
N LEU A 196 -22.13 -7.62 -7.21
CA LEU A 196 -23.26 -7.95 -8.10
C LEU A 196 -23.68 -6.73 -8.95
N GLY A 197 -23.73 -6.94 -10.26
CA GLY A 197 -24.08 -5.89 -11.22
C GLY A 197 -22.93 -4.96 -11.61
N LEU A 198 -21.72 -5.17 -11.08
CA LEU A 198 -20.51 -4.48 -11.54
C LEU A 198 -19.80 -5.31 -12.62
N HIS A 199 -19.04 -4.63 -13.48
CA HIS A 199 -18.16 -5.26 -14.47
C HIS A 199 -16.81 -5.64 -13.83
N ALA A 200 -15.95 -6.35 -14.58
CA ALA A 200 -14.61 -6.71 -14.12
C ALA A 200 -13.73 -5.49 -13.80
N SER A 201 -14.02 -4.33 -14.40
CA SER A 201 -13.41 -3.04 -14.04
C SER A 201 -11.88 -3.03 -14.07
N ASN A 202 -11.31 -3.62 -15.12
CA ASN A 202 -9.89 -3.85 -15.32
C ASN A 202 -9.20 -4.56 -14.15
N LEU A 203 -9.94 -5.41 -13.41
CA LEU A 203 -9.39 -6.10 -12.25
C LEU A 203 -8.17 -6.95 -12.63
N THR A 204 -7.08 -6.73 -11.89
CA THR A 204 -5.93 -7.63 -11.83
C THR A 204 -5.69 -8.05 -10.40
N ILE A 205 -5.28 -9.30 -10.21
CA ILE A 205 -4.90 -9.86 -8.92
C ILE A 205 -3.49 -10.44 -9.06
N THR A 206 -2.53 -9.85 -8.37
CA THR A 206 -1.11 -10.25 -8.39
C THR A 206 -0.73 -10.85 -7.04
N PHE A 207 -0.08 -12.01 -7.04
CA PHE A 207 0.35 -12.72 -5.84
C PHE A 207 1.86 -12.64 -5.65
N GLY A 208 2.32 -12.45 -4.42
CA GLY A 208 3.74 -12.49 -4.05
C GLY A 208 4.01 -13.32 -2.80
N PHE A 209 5.19 -13.90 -2.72
CA PHE A 209 5.66 -14.78 -1.65
C PHE A 209 6.74 -14.10 -0.82
N GLY A 210 6.50 -13.97 0.47
CA GLY A 210 7.41 -13.34 1.41
C GLY A 210 8.50 -14.34 1.82
N ARG A 211 9.65 -13.84 2.27
CA ARG A 211 10.77 -14.69 2.70
C ARG A 211 10.37 -15.68 3.80
N THR A 212 9.46 -15.28 4.69
CA THR A 212 8.93 -16.11 5.79
C THR A 212 8.08 -17.30 5.33
N LEU A 213 7.69 -17.35 4.06
CA LEU A 213 7.10 -18.55 3.46
C LEU A 213 8.14 -19.67 3.31
N PHE A 214 9.38 -19.33 2.96
CA PHE A 214 10.45 -20.30 2.72
C PHE A 214 11.10 -20.76 4.02
N GLU A 215 11.36 -19.81 4.92
CA GLU A 215 11.99 -20.06 6.20
C GLU A 215 11.48 -19.04 7.21
N THR A 216 10.96 -19.49 8.35
CA THR A 216 10.51 -18.56 9.41
C THR A 216 11.69 -17.80 10.01
N ALA A 217 11.41 -16.76 10.81
CA ALA A 217 12.46 -16.03 11.52
C ALA A 217 13.28 -16.92 12.48
N ASP A 218 12.73 -18.07 12.89
CA ASP A 218 13.40 -19.05 13.75
C ASP A 218 14.16 -20.14 12.96
N GLY A 219 14.17 -20.05 11.63
CA GLY A 219 14.86 -20.99 10.74
C GLY A 219 14.06 -22.22 10.34
N GLU A 220 12.73 -22.21 10.50
CA GLU A 220 11.87 -23.36 10.22
C GLU A 220 11.42 -23.38 8.75
N ASP A 221 11.76 -24.45 8.03
CA ASP A 221 11.20 -24.78 6.72
C ASP A 221 9.87 -25.54 6.88
N ARG A 222 8.77 -24.78 6.97
CA ARG A 222 7.42 -25.34 7.21
C ARG A 222 6.89 -26.15 6.03
N PHE A 223 7.39 -25.91 4.82
CA PHE A 223 6.79 -26.41 3.59
C PHE A 223 7.76 -27.22 2.71
N GLY A 224 9.00 -27.44 3.15
CA GLY A 224 10.02 -28.17 2.40
C GLY A 224 10.44 -27.41 1.15
N ILE A 225 10.58 -26.09 1.23
CA ILE A 225 10.91 -25.20 0.10
C ILE A 225 12.05 -24.23 0.42
N ALA A 226 12.77 -24.38 1.54
CA ALA A 226 13.85 -23.45 1.89
C ALA A 226 14.97 -23.40 0.83
N ASP A 227 15.22 -24.52 0.14
CA ASP A 227 16.17 -24.60 -0.98
C ASP A 227 15.72 -23.84 -2.25
N ARG A 228 14.43 -23.49 -2.31
CA ARG A 228 13.86 -22.68 -3.39
C ARG A 228 13.99 -21.18 -3.17
N LEU A 229 14.51 -20.76 -2.02
CA LEU A 229 14.73 -19.35 -1.70
C LEU A 229 15.85 -18.78 -2.58
N PRO A 230 15.59 -17.72 -3.37
CA PRO A 230 16.63 -17.06 -4.16
C PRO A 230 17.70 -16.41 -3.27
N GLU A 231 18.96 -16.42 -3.72
CA GLU A 231 20.09 -15.91 -2.95
C GLU A 231 19.99 -14.39 -2.73
N GLU A 232 19.55 -13.68 -3.77
CA GLU A 232 19.37 -12.23 -3.78
C GLU A 232 18.14 -11.77 -2.98
N PHE A 233 17.22 -12.67 -2.61
CA PHE A 233 15.99 -12.34 -1.88
C PHE A 233 16.24 -12.15 -0.37
N VAL A 234 17.19 -11.30 0.00
CA VAL A 234 17.51 -10.97 1.39
C VAL A 234 16.54 -9.95 1.98
N GLU A 235 16.48 -9.86 3.32
CA GLU A 235 15.70 -8.81 3.99
C GLU A 235 16.20 -7.42 3.62
N LEU A 236 15.27 -6.47 3.48
CA LEU A 236 15.63 -5.08 3.26
C LEU A 236 16.42 -4.55 4.47
N PRO A 237 17.53 -3.81 4.25
CA PRO A 237 18.23 -3.17 5.35
C PRO A 237 17.35 -2.08 5.96
N SER A 238 17.68 -1.64 7.18
CA SER A 238 17.10 -0.40 7.71
C SER A 238 17.58 0.80 6.90
N PHE A 239 16.66 1.68 6.54
CA PHE A 239 16.97 2.92 5.82
C PHE A 239 16.91 4.13 6.76
N ALA A 240 17.49 5.24 6.33
CA ALA A 240 17.32 6.51 7.03
C ALA A 240 15.83 6.88 7.08
N PHE A 241 15.38 7.42 8.22
CA PHE A 241 13.99 7.84 8.46
C PHE A 241 12.93 6.73 8.45
N ASP A 242 13.35 5.47 8.55
CA ASP A 242 12.45 4.35 8.85
C ASP A 242 11.83 4.50 10.24
N LEU A 243 10.51 4.50 10.29
CA LEU A 243 9.68 4.43 11.50
C LEU A 243 8.66 3.29 11.32
N LEU A 244 9.15 2.13 10.90
CA LEU A 244 8.33 1.00 10.50
C LEU A 244 7.50 0.47 11.66
N ASP A 245 6.18 0.39 11.46
CA ASP A 245 5.25 -0.30 12.34
C ASP A 245 5.18 -1.78 11.94
N ALA A 246 5.45 -2.66 12.90
CA ALA A 246 5.34 -4.11 12.73
C ALA A 246 3.91 -4.54 12.33
N ALA A 247 2.89 -3.77 12.69
CA ALA A 247 1.50 -4.02 12.30
C ALA A 247 1.24 -3.78 10.82
N THR A 248 2.10 -3.05 10.11
CA THR A 248 1.96 -2.77 8.66
C THR A 248 3.20 -3.21 7.86
N THR A 249 3.97 -4.15 8.41
CA THR A 249 5.24 -4.61 7.83
C THR A 249 5.28 -6.12 7.64
N GLY A 250 5.84 -6.55 6.51
CA GLY A 250 6.08 -7.96 6.16
C GLY A 250 4.80 -8.76 5.87
N GLY A 251 4.95 -10.08 5.86
CA GLY A 251 3.90 -11.05 5.56
C GLY A 251 4.44 -12.24 4.79
N ASP A 252 3.80 -13.40 4.95
CA ASP A 252 4.18 -14.62 4.24
C ASP A 252 3.73 -14.58 2.76
N LEU A 253 2.60 -13.92 2.49
CA LEU A 253 2.01 -13.78 1.17
C LEU A 253 1.50 -12.34 1.00
N CYS A 254 1.46 -11.82 -0.22
CA CYS A 254 0.72 -10.60 -0.54
C CYS A 254 -0.19 -10.80 -1.74
N ILE A 255 -1.27 -10.01 -1.76
CA ILE A 255 -2.18 -9.89 -2.89
C ILE A 255 -2.34 -8.41 -3.21
N GLN A 256 -2.04 -8.04 -4.45
CA GLN A 256 -2.33 -6.73 -5.02
C GLN A 256 -3.57 -6.85 -5.91
N ALA A 257 -4.71 -6.31 -5.46
CA ALA A 257 -5.91 -6.19 -6.28
C ALA A 257 -6.06 -4.75 -6.80
N CYS A 258 -5.98 -4.56 -8.11
CA CYS A 258 -6.15 -3.26 -8.75
C CYS A 258 -7.31 -3.30 -9.72
N ALA A 259 -8.18 -2.28 -9.67
CA ALA A 259 -9.36 -2.14 -10.53
C ALA A 259 -9.69 -0.65 -10.68
N ASP A 260 -10.49 -0.27 -11.66
CA ASP A 260 -10.95 1.11 -11.82
C ASP A 260 -12.12 1.45 -10.88
N ASP A 261 -12.79 0.41 -10.36
CA ASP A 261 -13.83 0.49 -9.33
C ASP A 261 -13.29 -0.02 -7.97
N PRO A 262 -13.38 0.79 -6.89
CA PRO A 262 -12.83 0.42 -5.60
C PRO A 262 -13.61 -0.72 -4.93
N GLN A 263 -14.91 -0.85 -5.21
CA GLN A 263 -15.76 -1.91 -4.68
C GLN A 263 -15.37 -3.27 -5.28
N VAL A 264 -14.98 -3.31 -6.55
CA VAL A 264 -14.45 -4.52 -7.22
C VAL A 264 -13.12 -4.95 -6.58
N ALA A 265 -12.19 -4.03 -6.34
CA ALA A 265 -10.92 -4.35 -5.66
C ALA A 265 -11.14 -4.81 -4.21
N VAL A 266 -12.09 -4.20 -3.49
CA VAL A 266 -12.46 -4.61 -2.12
C VAL A 266 -13.09 -5.99 -2.09
N HIS A 267 -14.05 -6.25 -2.97
CA HIS A 267 -14.71 -7.54 -3.14
C HIS A 267 -13.72 -8.67 -3.40
N ALA A 268 -12.73 -8.45 -4.27
CA ALA A 268 -11.70 -9.44 -4.59
C ALA A 268 -10.91 -9.84 -3.34
N ILE A 269 -10.33 -8.86 -2.62
CA ILE A 269 -9.56 -9.15 -1.40
C ILE A 269 -10.45 -9.77 -0.32
N ARG A 270 -11.71 -9.34 -0.19
CA ARG A 270 -12.64 -9.90 0.81
C ARG A 270 -12.92 -11.37 0.54
N ASN A 271 -13.23 -11.75 -0.70
CA ASN A 271 -13.48 -13.15 -1.04
C ASN A 271 -12.23 -14.02 -0.90
N LEU A 272 -11.06 -13.54 -1.34
CA LEU A 272 -9.81 -14.28 -1.16
C LEU A 272 -9.47 -14.43 0.33
N SER A 273 -9.75 -13.42 1.16
CA SER A 273 -9.61 -13.52 2.61
C SER A 273 -10.58 -14.51 3.24
N ARG A 274 -11.82 -14.60 2.72
CA ARG A 274 -12.82 -15.58 3.15
C ARG A 274 -12.37 -17.00 2.82
N ILE A 275 -11.86 -17.24 1.61
CA ILE A 275 -11.30 -18.53 1.18
C ILE A 275 -10.11 -18.92 2.06
N ALA A 276 -9.27 -17.95 2.44
CA ALA A 276 -8.11 -18.20 3.29
C ALA A 276 -8.44 -18.61 4.73
N MET A 277 -9.68 -18.43 5.20
CA MET A 277 -10.05 -18.75 6.58
C MET A 277 -9.66 -20.18 6.96
N GLY A 278 -8.99 -20.32 8.11
CA GLY A 278 -8.45 -21.60 8.59
C GLY A 278 -7.06 -21.95 8.05
N ARG A 279 -6.54 -21.23 7.05
CA ARG A 279 -5.21 -21.45 6.43
C ARG A 279 -4.31 -20.22 6.50
N ALA A 280 -4.86 -19.03 6.27
CA ALA A 280 -4.16 -17.76 6.45
C ALA A 280 -5.08 -16.72 7.07
N ARG A 281 -4.48 -15.61 7.51
CA ARG A 281 -5.20 -14.41 7.92
C ARG A 281 -4.55 -13.17 7.33
N VAL A 282 -5.35 -12.14 7.07
CA VAL A 282 -4.84 -10.81 6.74
C VAL A 282 -4.00 -10.33 7.93
N ALA A 283 -2.73 -10.01 7.65
CA ALA A 283 -1.82 -9.38 8.60
C ALA A 283 -2.07 -7.87 8.63
N TRP A 284 -2.21 -7.26 7.45
CA TRP A 284 -2.61 -5.87 7.24
C TRP A 284 -3.09 -5.69 5.80
N SER A 285 -3.83 -4.61 5.55
CA SER A 285 -4.22 -4.21 4.21
C SER A 285 -4.14 -2.70 4.05
N GLN A 286 -4.07 -2.25 2.80
CA GLN A 286 -4.06 -0.83 2.44
C GLN A 286 -4.96 -0.59 1.23
N LEU A 287 -5.87 0.37 1.37
CA LEU A 287 -6.61 0.93 0.25
C LEU A 287 -5.81 2.07 -0.38
N GLY A 288 -5.75 2.07 -1.71
CA GLY A 288 -5.24 3.16 -2.52
C GLY A 288 -6.36 3.74 -3.38
N PHE A 289 -6.63 5.03 -3.27
CA PHE A 289 -7.77 5.65 -3.94
C PHE A 289 -7.42 6.32 -5.26
N GLY A 290 -6.14 6.53 -5.57
CA GLY A 290 -5.74 7.12 -6.85
C GLY A 290 -4.31 6.71 -7.20
N ARG A 291 -4.12 6.18 -8.40
CA ARG A 291 -2.79 5.84 -8.91
C ARG A 291 -1.84 7.05 -8.86
N THR A 292 -0.58 6.80 -8.53
CA THR A 292 0.53 7.78 -8.61
C THR A 292 1.60 7.29 -9.56
N SER A 293 1.20 6.47 -10.53
CA SER A 293 2.09 5.92 -11.54
C SER A 293 1.32 5.72 -12.85
N SER A 294 2.04 5.87 -13.95
CA SER A 294 1.67 5.36 -15.27
C SER A 294 2.62 4.22 -15.61
N THR A 295 2.10 3.14 -16.18
CA THR A 295 2.89 1.98 -16.62
C THR A 295 2.81 1.77 -18.12
N SER A 296 2.12 2.66 -18.84
CA SER A 296 2.04 2.68 -20.30
C SER A 296 2.09 4.12 -20.78
N VAL A 297 2.70 4.32 -21.96
CA VAL A 297 2.74 5.62 -22.64
C VAL A 297 1.35 6.12 -23.09
N ALA A 298 0.34 5.25 -23.08
CA ALA A 298 -1.04 5.62 -23.39
C ALA A 298 -1.76 6.29 -22.20
N GLN A 299 -1.17 6.29 -21.01
CA GLN A 299 -1.76 6.90 -19.81
C GLN A 299 -1.17 8.27 -19.54
N ASP A 300 -2.04 9.23 -19.25
CA ASP A 300 -1.59 10.48 -18.63
C ASP A 300 -0.94 10.18 -17.27
N THR A 301 0.14 10.92 -16.97
CA THR A 301 0.83 10.85 -15.68
C THR A 301 -0.07 11.43 -14.58
N PRO A 302 -0.44 10.62 -13.57
CA PRO A 302 -1.31 11.07 -12.48
C PRO A 302 -0.55 11.92 -11.48
N ARG A 303 -1.23 12.42 -10.44
CA ARG A 303 -0.61 13.21 -9.38
C ARG A 303 -0.63 12.50 -8.03
N ASN A 304 0.44 12.69 -7.25
CA ASN A 304 0.48 12.31 -5.84
C ASN A 304 -0.13 13.40 -4.93
N LEU A 305 -0.24 13.12 -3.63
CA LEU A 305 -0.81 14.05 -2.65
C LEU A 305 0.00 15.32 -2.41
N PHE A 306 1.29 15.36 -2.77
CA PHE A 306 2.05 16.61 -2.82
C PHE A 306 1.71 17.47 -4.04
N GLY A 307 0.89 16.95 -4.96
CA GLY A 307 0.37 17.64 -6.14
C GLY A 307 1.30 17.58 -7.35
N PHE A 308 2.37 16.79 -7.31
CA PHE A 308 3.31 16.61 -8.43
C PHE A 308 2.87 15.45 -9.32
N LYS A 309 3.17 15.56 -10.63
CA LYS A 309 3.04 14.42 -11.54
C LYS A 309 3.99 13.31 -11.09
N ASP A 310 3.47 12.09 -11.01
CA ASP A 310 4.21 10.94 -10.51
C ASP A 310 4.04 9.74 -11.45
N GLY A 311 5.15 9.28 -12.02
CA GLY A 311 5.18 8.24 -13.06
C GLY A 311 5.89 8.65 -14.36
N THR A 312 6.31 9.90 -14.52
CA THR A 312 6.95 10.42 -15.75
C THR A 312 8.17 9.59 -16.20
N ALA A 313 9.15 9.41 -15.31
CA ALA A 313 10.32 8.57 -15.57
C ALA A 313 10.09 7.19 -14.91
N ASN A 314 9.41 6.30 -15.62
CA ASN A 314 9.15 4.93 -15.19
C ASN A 314 9.71 3.93 -16.22
N VAL A 315 9.58 2.63 -15.97
CA VAL A 315 9.71 1.61 -17.02
C VAL A 315 8.31 1.32 -17.56
N MET A 316 8.08 1.64 -18.83
CA MET A 316 6.77 1.49 -19.46
C MET A 316 6.58 0.10 -20.09
N ALA A 317 5.32 -0.33 -20.23
CA ALA A 317 4.93 -1.62 -20.82
C ALA A 317 5.50 -1.82 -22.23
N GLU A 318 5.60 -0.73 -23.00
CA GLU A 318 6.10 -0.74 -24.37
C GLU A 318 7.64 -0.86 -24.44
N GLU A 319 8.36 -0.57 -23.35
CA GLU A 319 9.82 -0.67 -23.28
C GLU A 319 10.29 -2.11 -22.99
N THR A 320 9.91 -3.06 -23.85
CA THR A 320 10.16 -4.51 -23.66
C THR A 320 11.61 -4.87 -23.30
N ARG A 321 12.60 -4.19 -23.90
CA ARG A 321 14.01 -4.38 -23.55
C ARG A 321 14.33 -3.93 -22.12
N ALA A 322 13.82 -2.77 -21.70
CA ALA A 322 14.03 -2.27 -20.35
C ALA A 322 13.29 -3.13 -19.31
N LEU A 323 12.12 -3.66 -19.66
CA LEU A 323 11.41 -4.62 -18.81
C LEU A 323 12.23 -5.90 -18.59
N ALA A 324 12.77 -6.48 -19.66
CA ALA A 324 13.63 -7.67 -19.57
C ALA A 324 14.92 -7.41 -18.79
N GLU A 325 15.47 -6.20 -18.88
CA GLU A 325 16.72 -5.82 -18.20
C GLU A 325 16.51 -5.45 -16.72
N HIS A 326 15.37 -4.88 -16.35
CA HIS A 326 15.19 -4.25 -15.05
C HIS A 326 14.05 -4.80 -14.21
N VAL A 327 13.02 -5.41 -14.80
CA VAL A 327 11.78 -5.80 -14.11
C VAL A 327 11.64 -7.32 -14.01
N TRP A 328 11.84 -8.03 -15.12
CA TRP A 328 11.63 -9.47 -15.16
C TRP A 328 12.86 -10.25 -14.72
N VAL A 329 12.65 -11.27 -13.88
CA VAL A 329 13.67 -12.27 -13.55
C VAL A 329 13.97 -13.10 -14.80
N ALA A 330 15.25 -13.18 -15.17
CA ALA A 330 15.72 -13.77 -16.41
C ALA A 330 15.44 -15.29 -16.52
N ASP A 331 15.35 -15.79 -17.75
CA ASP A 331 15.04 -17.21 -18.05
C ASP A 331 16.14 -18.19 -17.62
N ASP A 332 17.36 -17.72 -17.39
CA ASP A 332 18.50 -18.51 -16.93
C ASP A 332 18.66 -18.52 -15.40
N HIS A 333 17.76 -17.85 -14.67
CA HIS A 333 17.80 -17.78 -13.21
C HIS A 333 17.80 -19.19 -12.58
N PRO A 334 18.62 -19.46 -11.53
CA PRO A 334 18.74 -20.80 -10.93
C PRO A 334 17.44 -21.29 -10.30
N GLN A 335 16.63 -20.38 -9.74
CA GLN A 335 15.31 -20.70 -9.22
C GLN A 335 14.27 -20.63 -10.35
N ALA A 336 13.98 -21.78 -10.96
CA ALA A 336 13.13 -21.87 -12.15
C ALA A 336 11.70 -21.34 -11.94
N TRP A 337 11.17 -21.49 -10.72
CA TRP A 337 9.82 -21.03 -10.36
C TRP A 337 9.63 -19.51 -10.43
N LEU A 338 10.74 -18.75 -10.37
CA LEU A 338 10.74 -17.29 -10.37
C LEU A 338 11.01 -16.69 -11.76
N ARG A 339 11.39 -17.49 -12.76
CA ARG A 339 11.66 -17.01 -14.13
C ARG A 339 10.41 -16.33 -14.71
N GLY A 340 10.59 -15.18 -15.34
CA GLY A 340 9.48 -14.32 -15.78
C GLY A 340 8.68 -13.68 -14.63
N GLY A 341 9.07 -13.91 -13.38
CA GLY A 341 8.56 -13.21 -12.21
C GLY A 341 9.26 -11.86 -11.99
N SER A 342 9.07 -11.29 -10.82
CA SER A 342 9.68 -10.02 -10.37
C SER A 342 9.79 -10.03 -8.85
N TYR A 343 10.54 -9.09 -8.28
CA TYR A 343 10.43 -8.74 -6.87
C TYR A 343 9.55 -7.51 -6.69
N LEU A 344 8.66 -7.56 -5.71
CA LEU A 344 7.78 -6.46 -5.31
C LEU A 344 8.27 -5.88 -4.00
N VAL A 345 8.56 -4.57 -3.97
CA VAL A 345 8.73 -3.81 -2.71
C VAL A 345 7.51 -2.94 -2.50
N ALA A 346 6.89 -3.03 -1.33
CA ALA A 346 5.85 -2.09 -0.90
C ALA A 346 6.37 -1.25 0.26
N ARG A 347 6.13 0.06 0.22
CA ARG A 347 6.47 1.00 1.29
C ARG A 347 5.24 1.87 1.57
N LYS A 348 4.76 1.85 2.81
CA LYS A 348 3.75 2.81 3.27
C LYS A 348 4.47 4.07 3.72
N ILE A 349 4.36 5.14 2.94
CA ILE A 349 5.07 6.39 3.14
C ILE A 349 4.07 7.45 3.58
N ALA A 350 4.10 7.82 4.85
CA ALA A 350 3.30 8.90 5.39
C ALA A 350 3.85 10.25 4.95
N MET A 351 2.97 11.15 4.52
CA MET A 351 3.29 12.50 4.08
C MET A 351 2.87 13.51 5.16
N THR A 352 3.76 14.44 5.51
CA THR A 352 3.45 15.56 6.42
C THR A 352 2.84 16.71 5.63
N ILE A 353 1.59 16.51 5.19
CA ILE A 353 0.88 17.35 4.21
C ILE A 353 0.77 18.81 4.68
N GLU A 354 0.44 19.06 5.95
CA GLU A 354 0.21 20.41 6.45
C GLU A 354 1.49 21.26 6.46
N THR A 355 2.65 20.65 6.70
CA THR A 355 3.94 21.34 6.62
C THR A 355 4.30 21.59 5.16
N TRP A 356 4.10 20.60 4.29
CA TRP A 356 4.34 20.73 2.86
C TRP A 356 3.52 21.85 2.21
N ASP A 357 2.24 21.95 2.54
CA ASP A 357 1.32 22.95 1.99
C ASP A 357 1.67 24.40 2.41
N ARG A 358 2.58 24.56 3.38
CA ARG A 358 3.09 25.86 3.84
C ARG A 358 4.44 26.22 3.23
N ALA A 359 5.12 25.27 2.59
CA ALA A 359 6.34 25.53 1.83
C ALA A 359 6.03 26.38 0.59
N SER A 360 7.00 27.19 0.17
CA SER A 360 6.84 27.97 -1.07
C SER A 360 6.81 27.06 -2.30
N LEU A 361 6.20 27.51 -3.41
CA LEU A 361 6.21 26.73 -4.65
C LEU A 361 7.66 26.45 -5.13
N ASP A 362 8.54 27.45 -5.05
CA ASP A 362 9.96 27.31 -5.41
C ASP A 362 10.64 26.21 -4.59
N GLU A 363 10.42 26.20 -3.27
CA GLU A 363 10.95 25.18 -2.37
C GLU A 363 10.42 23.78 -2.72
N GLN A 364 9.11 23.63 -2.94
CA GLN A 364 8.51 22.35 -3.34
C GLN A 364 9.10 21.84 -4.66
N GLU A 365 9.21 22.71 -5.67
CA GLU A 365 9.76 22.36 -6.97
C GLU A 365 11.25 22.01 -6.87
N ARG A 366 12.02 22.74 -6.06
CA ARG A 366 13.45 22.50 -5.82
C ARG A 366 13.71 21.17 -5.11
N ILE A 367 12.89 20.82 -4.12
CA ILE A 367 12.93 19.52 -3.43
C ILE A 367 12.66 18.37 -4.41
N VAL A 368 11.66 18.52 -5.29
CA VAL A 368 11.31 17.48 -6.26
C VAL A 368 12.33 17.42 -7.42
N GLY A 369 12.82 18.57 -7.87
CA GLY A 369 13.63 18.73 -9.07
C GLY A 369 12.83 18.87 -10.38
N ARG A 370 11.51 19.07 -10.29
CA ARG A 370 10.60 19.29 -11.43
C ARG A 370 9.64 20.44 -11.15
N THR A 371 9.07 21.02 -12.20
CA THR A 371 7.96 21.97 -12.07
C THR A 371 6.68 21.25 -11.64
N LYS A 372 5.88 21.87 -10.77
CA LYS A 372 4.65 21.29 -10.25
C LYS A 372 3.53 21.30 -11.29
N GLY A 373 3.45 22.38 -12.07
CA GLY A 373 2.42 22.57 -13.09
C GLY A 373 2.55 21.56 -14.24
N GLU A 374 3.62 21.69 -15.02
CA GLU A 374 3.84 20.88 -16.23
C GLU A 374 4.50 19.52 -15.92
N GLY A 375 5.39 19.46 -14.93
CA GLY A 375 6.16 18.27 -14.60
C GLY A 375 7.53 18.20 -15.29
N GLY A 376 7.96 19.24 -16.02
CA GLY A 376 9.28 19.28 -16.64
C GLY A 376 10.41 19.43 -15.63
N PRO A 377 11.65 19.01 -15.95
CA PRO A 377 12.79 19.18 -15.05
C PRO A 377 13.13 20.66 -14.86
N LEU A 378 13.69 21.03 -13.70
CA LEU A 378 14.09 22.43 -13.44
C LEU A 378 15.25 22.92 -14.32
N SER A 379 15.94 22.02 -15.01
CA SER A 379 16.88 22.37 -16.08
C SER A 379 16.21 22.94 -17.34
N GLY A 380 14.88 22.89 -17.43
CA GLY A 380 14.08 23.35 -18.56
C GLY A 380 13.51 22.22 -19.41
N GLY A 381 12.42 22.50 -20.12
CA GLY A 381 11.71 21.53 -20.96
C GLY A 381 10.32 21.16 -20.44
N ALA A 382 9.62 20.34 -21.21
CA ALA A 382 8.33 19.74 -20.87
C ALA A 382 8.50 18.50 -19.99
N GLU A 383 7.38 17.90 -19.58
CA GLU A 383 7.35 16.73 -18.68
C GLU A 383 8.36 15.62 -19.05
N PHE A 384 8.36 15.19 -20.31
CA PHE A 384 9.13 14.05 -20.78
C PHE A 384 10.54 14.42 -21.28
N ASP A 385 10.94 15.69 -21.18
CA ASP A 385 12.31 16.08 -21.48
C ASP A 385 13.28 15.55 -20.41
N ALA A 386 14.47 15.15 -20.86
CA ALA A 386 15.50 14.61 -19.98
C ALA A 386 16.06 15.70 -19.05
N PRO A 387 16.29 15.41 -17.76
CA PRO A 387 16.95 16.36 -16.87
C PRO A 387 18.41 16.57 -17.28
N ASP A 388 18.84 17.83 -17.30
CA ASP A 388 20.26 18.19 -17.40
C ASP A 388 20.82 18.49 -16.01
N PHE A 389 21.58 17.55 -15.45
CA PHE A 389 22.21 17.70 -14.14
C PHE A 389 23.44 18.63 -14.15
N ALA A 390 23.91 19.08 -15.31
CA ALA A 390 24.98 20.07 -15.41
C ALA A 390 24.45 21.51 -15.54
N ALA A 391 23.15 21.68 -15.79
CA ALA A 391 22.52 22.98 -15.91
C ALA A 391 22.62 23.80 -14.62
N VAL A 392 22.84 25.10 -14.77
CA VAL A 392 22.91 26.08 -13.67
C VAL A 392 21.77 27.08 -13.78
N SER A 393 21.25 27.51 -12.62
CA SER A 393 20.25 28.56 -12.52
C SER A 393 20.86 29.95 -12.73
N GLY A 394 20.02 30.98 -12.83
CA GLY A 394 20.46 32.38 -12.98
C GLY A 394 21.34 32.88 -11.82
N ASP A 395 21.25 32.25 -10.66
CA ASP A 395 22.02 32.60 -9.47
C ASP A 395 23.36 31.84 -9.38
N GLY A 396 23.68 31.00 -10.37
CA GLY A 396 24.95 30.25 -10.44
C GLY A 396 24.95 28.92 -9.68
N GLU A 397 23.84 28.55 -9.04
CA GLU A 397 23.64 27.25 -8.39
C GLU A 397 23.18 26.19 -9.39
N ALA A 398 23.24 24.90 -9.03
CA ALA A 398 22.68 23.84 -9.87
C ALA A 398 21.16 24.05 -10.09
N ALA A 399 20.70 23.98 -11.35
CA ALA A 399 19.30 24.15 -11.70
C ALA A 399 18.41 23.07 -11.05
N ILE A 400 18.92 21.84 -10.98
CA ILE A 400 18.35 20.75 -10.17
C ILE A 400 19.28 20.59 -8.96
N ALA A 401 18.77 20.81 -7.75
CA ALA A 401 19.58 20.77 -6.53
C ALA A 401 20.27 19.40 -6.33
N ASN A 402 21.43 19.37 -5.65
CA ASN A 402 22.19 18.12 -5.41
C ASN A 402 21.42 17.10 -4.57
N ASP A 403 20.51 17.59 -3.73
CA ASP A 403 19.64 16.86 -2.82
C ASP A 403 18.19 16.70 -3.34
N ALA A 404 17.91 17.13 -4.57
CA ALA A 404 16.60 16.98 -5.18
C ALA A 404 16.25 15.50 -5.44
N HIS A 405 15.00 15.12 -5.14
CA HIS A 405 14.50 13.75 -5.27
C HIS A 405 14.72 13.17 -6.67
N LEU A 406 14.35 13.93 -7.73
CA LEU A 406 14.57 13.51 -9.12
C LEU A 406 16.02 13.12 -9.38
N ARG A 407 16.98 13.93 -8.92
CA ARG A 407 18.41 13.71 -9.17
C ARG A 407 18.89 12.46 -8.44
N LEU A 408 18.64 12.38 -7.13
CA LEU A 408 19.10 11.27 -6.31
C LEU A 408 18.46 9.93 -6.72
N ALA A 409 17.21 9.94 -7.19
CA ALA A 409 16.53 8.74 -7.69
C ALA A 409 16.90 8.38 -9.14
N HIS A 410 17.55 9.26 -9.89
CA HIS A 410 17.78 9.06 -11.33
C HIS A 410 18.73 7.87 -11.60
N PRO A 411 18.51 7.07 -12.66
CA PRO A 411 19.40 5.96 -13.02
C PRO A 411 20.87 6.38 -13.16
N ASP A 412 21.16 7.57 -13.70
CA ASP A 412 22.53 8.10 -13.85
C ASP A 412 23.27 8.24 -12.51
N GLN A 413 22.54 8.47 -11.40
CA GLN A 413 23.11 8.53 -10.06
C GLN A 413 23.13 7.16 -9.35
N ASN A 414 22.55 6.13 -9.97
CA ASN A 414 22.35 4.81 -9.38
C ASN A 414 22.92 3.68 -10.26
N GLY A 415 23.90 3.99 -11.12
CA GLY A 415 24.56 3.02 -11.97
C GLY A 415 23.61 2.32 -12.95
N GLY A 416 22.69 3.08 -13.54
CA GLY A 416 21.69 2.58 -14.50
C GLY A 416 20.51 1.85 -13.88
N ALA A 417 20.41 1.76 -12.54
CA ALA A 417 19.30 1.09 -11.87
C ALA A 417 17.96 1.76 -12.22
N ARG A 418 17.04 0.97 -12.79
CA ARG A 418 15.64 1.34 -13.05
C ARG A 418 14.73 0.36 -12.34
N MET A 419 13.55 0.82 -11.94
CA MET A 419 12.47 0.01 -11.40
C MET A 419 11.14 0.48 -11.98
N LEU A 420 10.16 -0.41 -12.06
CA LEU A 420 8.80 -0.04 -12.42
C LEU A 420 8.05 0.34 -11.15
N ARG A 421 7.73 1.63 -10.99
CA ARG A 421 6.93 2.16 -9.88
C ARG A 421 5.45 2.06 -10.21
N ARG A 422 4.65 1.64 -9.23
CA ARG A 422 3.20 1.40 -9.34
C ARG A 422 2.44 1.78 -8.07
N GLY A 423 2.77 2.96 -7.53
CA GLY A 423 2.23 3.43 -6.26
C GLY A 423 0.80 3.98 -6.34
N TYR A 424 0.19 4.13 -5.16
CA TYR A 424 -1.16 4.69 -5.00
C TYR A 424 -1.22 5.64 -3.81
N ASN A 425 -1.95 6.75 -3.95
CA ASN A 425 -2.27 7.63 -2.83
C ASN A 425 -3.20 6.91 -1.84
N TYR A 426 -3.00 7.12 -0.54
CA TYR A 426 -3.89 6.63 0.51
C TYR A 426 -4.30 7.73 1.49
N VAL A 427 -5.46 7.55 2.12
CA VAL A 427 -5.96 8.35 3.25
C VAL A 427 -6.57 7.39 4.27
N ASP A 428 -6.05 7.40 5.48
CA ASP A 428 -6.50 6.58 6.63
C ASP A 428 -7.23 7.44 7.68
N GLY A 429 -7.79 8.58 7.27
CA GLY A 429 -8.45 9.53 8.16
C GLY A 429 -7.47 10.51 8.81
N SER A 430 -7.60 10.73 10.12
CA SER A 430 -6.73 11.65 10.88
C SER A 430 -5.82 10.88 11.84
N ASN A 431 -4.58 11.34 11.98
CA ASN A 431 -3.66 10.82 12.98
C ASN A 431 -4.04 11.33 14.40
N PRO A 432 -3.40 10.82 15.48
CA PRO A 432 -3.69 11.26 16.86
C PRO A 432 -3.48 12.76 17.13
N LEU A 433 -2.75 13.48 16.27
CA LEU A 433 -2.54 14.93 16.35
C LEU A 433 -3.60 15.74 15.58
N GLY A 434 -4.58 15.06 14.97
CA GLY A 434 -5.61 15.68 14.13
C GLY A 434 -5.15 16.06 12.72
N GLN A 435 -3.92 15.69 12.35
CA GLN A 435 -3.39 15.88 11.00
C GLN A 435 -3.92 14.80 10.05
N LEU A 436 -3.87 15.05 8.75
CA LEU A 436 -4.28 14.09 7.74
C LEU A 436 -3.36 12.87 7.75
N GLY A 437 -3.90 11.70 8.09
CA GLY A 437 -3.21 10.42 8.00
C GLY A 437 -3.20 9.94 6.55
N ALA A 438 -2.29 10.46 5.74
CA ALA A 438 -2.27 10.18 4.31
C ALA A 438 -0.85 10.10 3.77
N GLY A 439 -0.73 9.62 2.53
CA GLY A 439 0.54 9.60 1.83
C GLY A 439 0.54 8.70 0.61
N LEU A 440 1.68 8.10 0.35
CA LEU A 440 1.92 7.22 -0.79
C LEU A 440 2.10 5.78 -0.31
N PHE A 441 1.26 4.88 -0.79
CA PHE A 441 1.52 3.45 -0.76
C PHE A 441 2.36 3.12 -2.00
N PHE A 442 3.68 3.24 -1.84
CA PHE A 442 4.64 3.01 -2.89
C PHE A 442 4.75 1.52 -3.17
N ILE A 443 4.74 1.15 -4.44
CA ILE A 443 5.01 -0.20 -4.92
C ILE A 443 6.06 -0.09 -6.02
N SER A 444 7.08 -0.94 -6.00
CA SER A 444 8.00 -1.10 -7.12
C SER A 444 8.19 -2.56 -7.50
N PHE A 445 8.43 -2.76 -8.79
CA PHE A 445 8.81 -4.03 -9.40
C PHE A 445 10.20 -3.93 -10.00
N GLN A 446 11.03 -4.92 -9.71
CA GLN A 446 12.40 -5.03 -10.17
C GLN A 446 12.84 -6.50 -10.22
N HIS A 447 13.78 -6.83 -11.10
CA HIS A 447 14.33 -8.19 -11.22
C HIS A 447 15.24 -8.59 -10.06
N ASP A 448 15.78 -7.62 -9.31
CA ASP A 448 16.64 -7.81 -8.13
C ASP A 448 16.28 -6.77 -7.05
N PRO A 449 15.95 -7.18 -5.81
CA PRO A 449 15.66 -6.26 -4.70
C PRO A 449 16.75 -5.23 -4.43
N ALA A 450 18.02 -5.54 -4.74
CA ALA A 450 19.15 -4.63 -4.59
C ALA A 450 18.98 -3.33 -5.39
N THR A 451 18.17 -3.35 -6.45
CA THR A 451 17.79 -2.15 -7.22
C THR A 451 17.06 -1.13 -6.34
N PHE A 452 16.04 -1.56 -5.60
CA PHE A 452 15.32 -0.69 -4.66
C PHE A 452 16.25 -0.23 -3.53
N VAL A 453 17.02 -1.17 -2.97
CA VAL A 453 17.96 -0.87 -1.88
C VAL A 453 18.95 0.22 -2.27
N ARG A 454 19.55 0.13 -3.47
CA ARG A 454 20.51 1.12 -3.98
C ARG A 454 19.87 2.51 -4.08
N VAL A 455 18.72 2.61 -4.72
CA VAL A 455 18.03 3.90 -4.91
C VAL A 455 17.62 4.49 -3.56
N GLN A 456 17.00 3.70 -2.68
CA GLN A 456 16.59 4.16 -1.36
C GLN A 456 17.80 4.59 -0.49
N GLN A 457 18.95 3.93 -0.61
CA GLN A 457 20.18 4.36 0.07
C GLN A 457 20.70 5.69 -0.47
N ASN A 458 20.58 5.94 -1.78
CA ASN A 458 20.97 7.22 -2.37
C ASN A 458 20.04 8.37 -1.95
N LEU A 459 18.77 8.06 -1.64
CA LEU A 459 17.79 9.00 -1.10
C LEU A 459 18.02 9.38 0.38
N LYS A 460 19.07 8.89 1.03
CA LYS A 460 19.46 9.27 2.41
C LYS A 460 19.53 10.79 2.61
N SER A 461 20.05 11.52 1.63
CA SER A 461 20.24 12.98 1.69
C SER A 461 19.15 13.76 0.97
N ASP A 462 18.08 13.10 0.57
CA ASP A 462 16.95 13.73 -0.11
C ASP A 462 16.26 14.74 0.82
N SER A 463 16.12 15.98 0.37
CA SER A 463 15.42 17.04 1.11
C SER A 463 13.96 16.68 1.36
N MET A 464 13.36 15.83 0.51
CA MET A 464 11.99 15.35 0.68
C MET A 464 11.79 14.55 1.97
N ASN A 465 12.85 14.00 2.55
CA ASN A 465 12.80 13.28 3.83
C ASN A 465 12.29 14.15 5.00
N GLU A 466 12.34 15.48 4.89
CA GLU A 466 11.71 16.35 5.88
C GLU A 466 10.19 16.10 5.97
N TYR A 467 9.55 15.79 4.83
CA TYR A 467 8.10 15.68 4.69
C TYR A 467 7.60 14.23 4.62
N LEU A 468 8.49 13.24 4.60
CA LEU A 468 8.15 11.83 4.45
C LEU A 468 8.58 10.98 5.65
N ARG A 469 7.77 9.98 6.00
CA ARG A 469 8.17 8.89 6.92
C ARG A 469 7.78 7.55 6.34
N HIS A 470 8.71 6.61 6.30
CA HIS A 470 8.39 5.22 5.96
C HIS A 470 7.86 4.52 7.21
N VAL A 471 6.57 4.17 7.21
CA VAL A 471 5.86 3.63 8.37
C VAL A 471 5.42 2.18 8.20
N GLY A 472 5.56 1.63 7.00
CA GLY A 472 5.32 0.20 6.72
C GLY A 472 6.16 -0.25 5.54
N SER A 473 6.50 -1.54 5.51
CA SER A 473 7.38 -2.10 4.49
C SER A 473 7.06 -3.56 4.17
N GLY A 474 7.31 -4.00 2.95
CA GLY A 474 7.40 -5.42 2.66
C GLY A 474 8.13 -5.69 1.35
N LEU A 475 8.65 -6.92 1.23
CA LEU A 475 9.36 -7.43 0.07
C LEU A 475 8.83 -8.84 -0.21
N TRP A 476 8.41 -9.08 -1.44
CA TRP A 476 7.88 -10.37 -1.89
C TRP A 476 8.47 -10.74 -3.25
N ALA A 477 8.73 -12.02 -3.45
CA ALA A 477 9.00 -12.59 -4.77
C ALA A 477 7.67 -12.90 -5.45
N VAL A 478 7.41 -12.25 -6.58
CA VAL A 478 6.23 -12.46 -7.42
C VAL A 478 6.61 -13.52 -8.45
N PRO A 479 6.04 -14.75 -8.40
CA PRO A 479 6.39 -15.81 -9.35
C PRO A 479 6.03 -15.41 -10.78
N GLY A 480 6.54 -16.18 -11.74
CA GLY A 480 6.15 -16.07 -13.14
C GLY A 480 4.63 -16.18 -13.36
N GLY A 481 4.20 -15.95 -14.60
CA GLY A 481 2.79 -16.04 -14.94
C GLY A 481 2.22 -17.46 -14.81
N ILE A 482 0.91 -17.56 -14.99
CA ILE A 482 0.13 -18.78 -14.75
C ILE A 482 -0.26 -19.36 -16.12
N ALA A 483 0.17 -20.60 -16.41
CA ALA A 483 -0.26 -21.30 -17.62
C ALA A 483 -1.68 -21.88 -17.44
N PRO A 484 -2.41 -22.16 -18.53
CA PRO A 484 -3.73 -22.79 -18.44
C PRO A 484 -3.69 -24.11 -17.66
N GLY A 485 -4.54 -24.22 -16.63
CA GLY A 485 -4.63 -25.42 -15.78
C GLY A 485 -3.62 -25.48 -14.64
N GLU A 486 -2.75 -24.48 -14.49
CA GLU A 486 -1.85 -24.36 -13.34
C GLU A 486 -2.41 -23.42 -12.28
N HIS A 487 -1.93 -23.56 -11.04
CA HIS A 487 -2.17 -22.59 -9.99
C HIS A 487 -0.99 -21.65 -9.78
N VAL A 488 -1.25 -20.51 -9.14
CA VAL A 488 -0.20 -19.54 -8.80
C VAL A 488 0.89 -20.20 -7.96
N GLY A 489 2.14 -19.99 -8.37
CA GLY A 489 3.31 -20.59 -7.71
C GLY A 489 3.43 -22.10 -7.84
N GLN A 490 2.70 -22.76 -8.75
CA GLN A 490 2.81 -24.23 -8.93
C GLN A 490 4.26 -24.69 -9.10
N ALA A 491 5.04 -23.98 -9.93
CA ALA A 491 6.44 -24.27 -10.18
C ALA A 491 7.33 -24.27 -8.92
N LEU A 492 6.93 -23.58 -7.84
CA LEU A 492 7.65 -23.56 -6.56
C LEU A 492 7.59 -24.91 -5.85
N PHE A 493 6.51 -25.66 -6.06
CA PHE A 493 6.25 -26.93 -5.39
C PHE A 493 6.54 -28.16 -6.26
N THR A 494 6.88 -27.95 -7.54
CA THR A 494 7.27 -29.02 -8.44
C THR A 494 8.81 -29.17 -8.52
N PRO A 495 9.32 -30.39 -8.74
CA PRO A 495 10.77 -30.65 -8.86
C PRO A 495 11.46 -29.86 -9.96
#